data_AF-A0A1T1H7V8-F1
#
_entry.id   AF-A0A1T1H7V8-F1
#
_cell.length_a   1.000
_cell.length_b   1.000
_cell.length_c   1.000
_cell.angle_alpha   90.00
_cell.angle_beta   90.00
_cell.angle_gamma   90.00
#
_symmetry.space_group_name_H-M   'P 1'
#
loop_
_entity.id
_entity.type
_entity.pdbx_description
1 polymer ?
#
loop_
_entity_poly.entity_id
_entity_poly.type
_entity_poly.pdbx_seq_one_letter_code
_entity_poly.pdbx_strand_id
1 'polypeptide(L)'
;MDWIYDIFEFSKKYPMDFTQMSFWIFFVIIYIGFALVYKRIFIRNLFLFFVSCFFYYKTSGLFVLLLIFSTITDFYFGKQIDKSENESKRKFFVTLSVVLNLTVLSYFKYAYFFTDTYNTIFH
;
A
#
# COMPACT_ATOMS: atom_id res chain seq x y z
N MET A 1 -22.48 -14.80 -11.47
CA MET A 1 -21.81 -14.55 -10.16
C MET A 1 -20.60 -13.65 -10.41
N ASP A 2 -20.77 -12.65 -11.29
CA ASP A 2 -19.66 -11.95 -11.94
C ASP A 2 -19.57 -10.47 -11.49
N TRP A 3 -20.66 -9.95 -10.92
CA TRP A 3 -20.77 -8.59 -10.41
C TRP A 3 -19.92 -8.32 -9.15
N ILE A 4 -19.65 -9.36 -8.35
CA ILE A 4 -18.76 -9.25 -7.18
C ILE A 4 -17.33 -9.07 -7.68
N TYR A 5 -16.94 -9.84 -8.70
CA TYR A 5 -15.62 -9.70 -9.31
C TYR A 5 -15.45 -8.31 -9.91
N ASP A 6 -16.44 -7.79 -10.63
CA ASP A 6 -16.42 -6.44 -11.24
C ASP A 6 -16.28 -5.29 -10.22
N ILE A 7 -16.88 -5.41 -9.02
CA ILE A 7 -16.72 -4.40 -7.94
C ILE A 7 -15.29 -4.41 -7.38
N PHE A 8 -14.71 -5.61 -7.28
CA PHE A 8 -13.30 -5.79 -6.92
C PHE A 8 -12.37 -5.59 -8.10
N GLU A 9 -12.85 -5.57 -9.35
CA GLU A 9 -12.00 -5.44 -10.52
C GLU A 9 -11.54 -3.99 -10.62
N PHE A 10 -10.22 -3.83 -10.63
CA PHE A 10 -9.59 -2.55 -10.84
C PHE A 10 -9.88 -2.11 -12.28
N SER A 11 -10.85 -1.20 -12.46
CA SER A 11 -11.10 -0.58 -13.75
C SER A 11 -10.00 0.42 -14.07
N LYS A 12 -9.00 -0.02 -14.84
CA LYS A 12 -7.88 0.80 -15.33
C LYS A 12 -8.33 2.04 -16.14
N LYS A 13 -9.60 2.08 -16.56
CA LYS A 13 -10.17 3.12 -17.43
C LYS A 13 -10.52 4.41 -16.67
N TYR A 14 -10.81 4.34 -15.36
CA TYR A 14 -11.05 5.49 -14.49
C TYR A 14 -10.55 5.19 -13.06
N PRO A 15 -9.23 5.34 -12.79
CA PRO A 15 -8.75 5.26 -11.42
C PRO A 15 -9.45 6.34 -10.59
N MET A 16 -9.74 6.05 -9.33
CA MET A 16 -10.37 7.03 -8.43
C MET A 16 -9.34 8.06 -7.97
N ASP A 17 -8.91 8.92 -8.88
CA ASP A 17 -7.92 9.95 -8.61
C ASP A 17 -8.57 11.21 -8.03
N PHE A 18 -7.75 12.05 -7.39
CA PHE A 18 -8.20 13.24 -6.69
C PHE A 18 -8.88 14.28 -7.60
N THR A 19 -8.74 14.16 -8.92
CA THR A 19 -9.32 15.09 -9.89
C THR A 19 -10.75 14.71 -10.30
N GLN A 20 -11.19 13.47 -10.05
CA GLN A 20 -12.52 13.00 -10.44
C GLN A 20 -13.60 13.36 -9.43
N MET A 21 -14.81 13.62 -9.94
CA MET A 21 -16.00 13.86 -9.11
C MET A 21 -16.30 12.68 -8.18
N SER A 22 -16.00 11.46 -8.63
CA SER A 22 -16.14 10.23 -7.85
C SER A 22 -15.40 10.30 -6.50
N PHE A 23 -14.20 10.88 -6.46
CA PHE A 23 -13.42 11.06 -5.24
C PHE A 23 -14.13 11.97 -4.23
N TRP A 24 -14.69 13.10 -4.68
CA TRP A 24 -15.38 14.04 -3.80
C TRP A 24 -16.64 13.44 -3.17
N ILE A 25 -17.41 12.67 -3.94
CA ILE A 25 -18.58 11.95 -3.42
C ILE A 25 -18.14 10.93 -2.35
N PHE A 26 -17.12 10.13 -2.65
CA PHE A 26 -16.55 9.18 -1.70
C PHE A 26 -16.04 9.89 -0.43
N PHE A 27 -15.30 10.98 -0.57
CA PHE A 27 -14.76 11.75 0.53
C PHE A 27 -15.86 12.26 1.47
N VAL A 28 -16.96 12.81 0.94
CA VAL A 28 -18.09 13.25 1.76
C VAL A 28 -18.73 12.10 2.53
N ILE A 29 -18.94 10.95 1.88
CA ILE A 29 -19.51 9.75 2.54
C ILE A 29 -18.59 9.27 3.67
N ILE A 30 -17.28 9.19 3.41
CA ILE A 30 -16.29 8.81 4.42
C ILE A 30 -16.25 9.82 5.56
N TYR A 31 -16.34 11.12 5.27
CA TYR A 31 -16.32 12.16 6.28
C TYR A 31 -17.52 12.07 7.22
N ILE A 32 -18.71 11.78 6.69
CA ILE A 32 -19.91 11.50 7.51
C ILE A 32 -19.69 10.26 8.37
N GLY A 33 -19.16 9.17 7.79
CA GLY A 33 -18.83 7.95 8.55
C GLY A 33 -17.80 8.21 9.66
N PHE A 34 -16.79 9.03 9.38
CA PHE A 34 -15.79 9.45 10.36
C PHE A 34 -16.42 10.21 11.52
N ALA A 35 -17.36 11.13 11.25
CA ALA A 35 -18.06 11.89 12.29
C ALA A 35 -18.82 10.97 13.26
N LEU A 36 -19.42 9.88 12.77
CA LEU A 36 -20.12 8.90 13.61
C LEU A 36 -19.18 8.10 14.51
N VAL A 37 -18.00 7.76 13.99
CA VAL A 37 -17.01 6.90 14.67
C VAL A 37 -16.04 7.71 15.55
N TYR A 38 -16.07 9.04 15.44
CA TYR A 38 -15.12 9.97 16.05
C TYR A 38 -14.85 9.75 17.55
N LYS A 39 -15.88 9.36 18.32
CA LYS A 39 -15.79 9.19 19.78
C LYS A 39 -14.89 8.02 20.22
N ARG A 40 -14.67 7.01 19.38
CA ARG A 40 -13.94 5.78 19.76
C ARG A 40 -12.61 5.70 19.00
N ILE A 41 -11.51 6.00 19.69
CA ILE A 41 -10.16 6.12 19.09
C ILE A 41 -9.77 4.89 18.25
N PHE A 42 -10.04 3.68 18.75
CA PHE A 42 -9.68 2.44 18.08
C PHE A 42 -10.49 2.23 16.79
N ILE A 43 -11.81 2.39 16.88
CA ILE A 43 -12.71 2.21 15.72
C ILE A 43 -12.43 3.30 14.68
N ARG A 44 -12.12 4.52 15.11
CA ARG A 44 -11.74 5.64 14.23
C ARG A 44 -10.48 5.32 13.43
N ASN A 45 -9.44 4.86 14.10
CA ASN A 45 -8.18 4.52 13.45
C ASN A 45 -8.35 3.33 12.49
N LEU A 46 -9.12 2.32 12.90
CA LEU A 46 -9.42 1.15 12.08
C LEU A 46 -10.26 1.52 10.84
N PHE A 47 -11.27 2.38 11.01
CA PHE A 47 -12.08 2.91 9.92
C PHE A 47 -11.22 3.66 8.90
N LEU A 48 -10.39 4.61 9.36
CA LEU A 48 -9.48 5.36 8.48
C LEU A 48 -8.48 4.44 7.77
N PHE A 49 -7.97 3.41 8.45
CA PHE A 49 -7.07 2.44 7.85
C PHE A 49 -7.75 1.68 6.71
N PHE A 50 -8.93 1.10 6.93
CA PHE A 50 -9.65 0.38 5.88
C PHE A 50 -10.06 1.29 4.72
N VAL A 51 -10.51 2.50 5.01
CA VAL A 51 -10.84 3.50 3.99
C VAL A 51 -9.60 3.85 3.15
N SER A 52 -8.45 4.07 3.78
CA SER A 52 -7.21 4.37 3.05
C SER A 52 -6.76 3.20 2.18
N CYS A 53 -6.88 1.96 2.67
CA CYS A 53 -6.57 0.76 1.90
C CYS A 53 -7.52 0.61 0.70
N PHE A 54 -8.83 0.82 0.91
CA PHE A 54 -9.82 0.74 -0.16
C PHE A 54 -9.59 1.80 -1.24
N PHE A 55 -9.33 3.05 -0.82
CA PHE A 55 -9.02 4.14 -1.75
C PHE A 55 -7.75 3.86 -2.56
N TYR A 56 -6.68 3.38 -1.90
CA TYR A 56 -5.45 3.02 -2.57
C TYR A 56 -5.63 1.86 -3.55
N TYR A 57 -6.43 0.86 -3.19
CA TYR A 57 -6.80 -0.23 -4.10
C TYR A 57 -7.52 0.27 -5.35
N LYS A 58 -8.49 1.18 -5.20
CA LYS A 58 -9.21 1.77 -6.34
C LYS A 58 -8.33 2.68 -7.21
N THR A 59 -7.24 3.24 -6.66
CA THR A 59 -6.32 4.13 -7.40
C THR A 59 -5.21 3.34 -8.11
N SER A 60 -4.58 2.39 -7.41
CA SER A 60 -3.35 1.73 -7.84
C SER A 60 -3.51 0.21 -8.01
N GLY A 61 -4.72 -0.34 -7.83
CA GLY A 61 -5.00 -1.77 -7.97
C GLY A 61 -4.24 -2.64 -6.98
N LEU A 62 -3.62 -3.71 -7.48
CA LEU A 62 -2.92 -4.71 -6.66
C LEU A 62 -1.69 -4.16 -5.91
N PHE A 63 -1.20 -2.96 -6.25
CA PHE A 63 -0.11 -2.33 -5.48
C PHE A 63 -0.45 -2.10 -4.01
N VAL A 64 -1.74 -2.10 -3.64
CA VAL A 64 -2.16 -2.05 -2.23
C VAL A 64 -1.62 -3.22 -1.41
N LEU A 65 -1.55 -4.43 -2.01
CA LEU A 65 -1.09 -5.62 -1.31
C LEU A 65 0.39 -5.50 -0.98
N LEU A 66 1.17 -4.93 -1.90
CA LEU A 66 2.58 -4.64 -1.69
C LEU A 66 2.79 -3.56 -0.63
N LEU A 67 1.94 -2.53 -0.60
CA LEU A 67 1.98 -1.50 0.45
C LEU A 67 1.66 -2.08 1.82
N ILE A 68 0.62 -2.91 1.93
CA ILE A 68 0.25 -3.59 3.17
C ILE A 68 1.38 -4.54 3.60
N PHE A 69 1.92 -5.32 2.67
CA PHE A 69 3.05 -6.21 2.94
C PHE A 69 4.26 -5.42 3.45
N SER A 70 4.65 -4.34 2.77
CA SER A 70 5.78 -3.48 3.21
C SER A 70 5.53 -2.94 4.61
N THR A 71 4.35 -2.36 4.85
CA THR A 71 3.98 -1.79 6.17
C THR A 71 4.03 -2.83 7.28
N ILE A 72 3.52 -4.05 7.05
CA ILE A 72 3.56 -5.14 8.04
C ILE A 72 5.00 -5.55 8.32
N THR A 73 5.81 -5.70 7.27
CA THR A 73 7.20 -6.15 7.40
C THR A 73 8.03 -5.09 8.14
N ASP A 74 7.85 -3.82 7.81
CA ASP A 74 8.50 -2.70 8.49
C ASP A 74 8.05 -2.55 9.94
N PHE A 75 6.76 -2.77 10.22
CA PHE A 75 6.26 -2.80 11.60
C PHE A 75 6.90 -3.94 12.42
N TYR A 76 7.04 -5.13 11.82
CA TYR A 76 7.68 -6.26 12.48
C TYR A 76 9.16 -6.00 12.75
N PHE A 77 9.91 -5.49 11.77
CA PHE A 77 11.31 -5.13 11.97
C PHE A 77 11.47 -4.00 12.99
N GLY A 78 10.63 -2.96 12.95
CA GLY A 78 10.63 -1.88 13.94
C GLY A 78 10.43 -2.40 15.36
N LYS A 79 9.49 -3.33 15.56
CA LYS A 79 9.26 -3.97 16.87
C LYS A 79 10.44 -4.83 17.31
N GLN A 80 11.09 -5.52 16.37
CA GLN A 80 12.24 -6.37 16.67
C GLN A 80 13.50 -5.55 16.99
N ILE A 81 13.64 -4.37 16.37
CA ILE A 81 14.67 -3.36 16.65
C ILE A 81 14.50 -2.81 18.07
N ASP A 82 13.27 -2.45 18.45
CA ASP A 82 12.94 -1.91 19.77
C ASP A 82 13.22 -2.92 20.91
N LYS A 83 12.92 -4.20 20.67
CA LYS A 83 13.19 -5.29 21.61
C LYS A 83 14.66 -5.72 21.71
N SER A 84 15.53 -5.25 20.82
CA SER A 84 16.90 -5.73 20.75
C SER A 84 17.83 -4.93 21.65
N GLU A 85 18.33 -5.56 22.71
CA GLU A 85 19.35 -4.96 23.60
C GLU A 85 20.76 -4.95 22.97
N ASN A 86 20.99 -5.79 21.94
CA ASN A 86 22.29 -5.92 21.28
C ASN A 86 22.37 -5.04 20.04
N GLU A 87 23.29 -4.07 20.05
CA GLU A 87 23.47 -3.08 18.99
C GLU A 87 23.70 -3.72 17.59
N SER A 88 24.43 -4.84 17.53
CA SER A 88 24.70 -5.54 16.27
C SER A 88 23.44 -6.15 15.66
N LYS A 89 22.57 -6.75 16.49
CA LYS A 89 21.28 -7.29 16.03
C LYS A 89 20.36 -6.16 15.56
N ARG A 90 20.35 -5.03 16.28
CA ARG A 90 19.58 -3.84 15.89
C ARG A 90 19.99 -3.32 14.51
N LYS A 91 21.30 -3.17 14.27
CA LYS A 91 21.84 -2.77 12.96
C LYS A 91 21.50 -3.76 11.84
N PHE A 92 21.53 -5.06 12.14
CA PHE A 92 21.13 -6.09 11.18
C PHE A 92 19.65 -5.94 10.75
N PHE A 93 18.72 -5.79 11.70
CA PHE A 93 17.29 -5.63 11.37
C PHE A 93 17.00 -4.33 10.60
N VAL A 94 17.67 -3.22 10.94
CA VAL A 94 17.57 -1.98 10.17
C VAL A 94 18.06 -2.17 8.74
N THR A 95 19.23 -2.80 8.58
CA THR A 95 19.80 -3.08 7.27
C THR A 95 18.85 -3.95 6.44
N LEU A 96 18.26 -4.98 7.05
CA LEU A 96 17.31 -5.87 6.38
C LEU A 96 16.04 -5.15 5.93
N SER A 97 15.45 -4.29 6.77
CA SER A 97 14.27 -3.48 6.42
C SER A 97 14.57 -2.52 5.25
N VAL A 98 15.73 -1.85 5.29
CA VAL A 98 16.17 -0.93 4.23
C VAL A 98 16.43 -1.68 2.92
N VAL A 99 17.12 -2.82 2.97
CA VAL A 99 17.38 -3.66 1.78
C VAL A 99 16.08 -4.15 1.16
N LEU A 100 15.11 -4.59 1.96
CA LEU A 100 13.80 -5.03 1.45
C LEU A 100 13.05 -3.89 0.77
N ASN A 101 12.96 -2.71 1.39
CA ASN A 101 12.32 -1.53 0.79
C ASN A 101 13.01 -1.13 -0.52
N LEU A 102 14.35 -1.09 -0.55
CA LEU A 102 15.13 -0.78 -1.75
C LEU A 102 14.95 -1.82 -2.85
N THR A 103 14.82 -3.10 -2.49
CA THR A 103 14.59 -4.18 -3.46
C THR A 103 13.24 -4.01 -4.14
N VAL A 104 12.18 -3.74 -3.36
CA VAL A 104 10.85 -3.47 -3.90
C VAL A 104 10.88 -2.24 -4.82
N LEU A 105 11.52 -1.15 -4.40
CA LEU A 105 11.66 0.05 -5.22
C LEU A 105 12.43 -0.20 -6.53
N SER A 106 13.53 -0.96 -6.45
CA SER A 106 14.37 -1.30 -7.61
C SER A 106 13.63 -2.18 -8.60
N TYR A 107 12.85 -3.15 -8.12
CA TYR A 107 11.98 -3.97 -8.97
C TYR A 107 10.99 -3.09 -9.74
N PHE A 108 10.28 -2.20 -9.05
CA PHE A 108 9.30 -1.33 -9.70
C PHE A 108 9.91 -0.35 -10.69
N LYS A 109 11.10 0.15 -10.41
CA LYS A 109 11.75 1.15 -11.25
C LYS A 109 12.43 0.55 -12.47
N TYR A 110 13.04 -0.63 -12.35
CA TYR A 110 13.96 -1.14 -13.36
C TYR A 110 13.53 -2.46 -14.01
N ALA A 111 12.51 -3.18 -13.50
CA ALA A 111 12.09 -4.45 -14.10
C ALA A 111 11.78 -4.31 -15.61
N TYR A 112 11.00 -3.30 -15.99
CA TYR A 112 10.66 -3.04 -17.39
C TYR A 112 11.88 -2.64 -18.24
N PHE A 113 12.80 -1.85 -17.67
CA PHE A 113 14.03 -1.48 -18.36
C PHE A 113 14.91 -2.70 -18.66
N PHE A 114 15.03 -3.64 -17.71
CA PHE A 114 15.79 -4.87 -17.91
C PHE A 114 15.15 -5.77 -18.95
N THR A 115 13.82 -5.92 -18.94
CA THR A 115 13.11 -6.72 -19.95
C THR A 115 13.24 -6.11 -21.35
N ASP A 116 13.10 -4.79 -21.47
CA ASP A 116 13.25 -4.10 -22.75
C ASP A 116 14.68 -4.19 -23.29
N THR A 117 15.68 -4.05 -22.42
CA THR A 117 17.09 -4.17 -22.78
C THR A 117 17.42 -5.59 -23.26
N TYR A 118 16.94 -6.62 -22.54
CA TYR A 118 17.13 -8.01 -22.95
C TYR A 118 16.47 -8.30 -24.30
N ASN A 119 15.22 -7.84 -24.49
CA ASN A 119 14.50 -8.03 -25.74
C ASN A 119 15.16 -7.30 -26.92
N THR A 120 15.76 -6.11 -26.69
CA THR A 120 16.43 -5.33 -27.75
C THR A 120 17.80 -5.91 -28.14
N ILE A 121 18.51 -6.55 -27.21
CA ILE A 121 19.86 -7.08 -27.45
C ILE A 121 19.82 -8.49 -28.04
N PHE A 122 18.89 -9.32 -27.58
CA PHE A 122 18.82 -10.74 -27.94
C PHE A 122 17.71 -11.08 -28.93
N HIS A 123 16.82 -10.14 -29.26
CA HIS A 123 15.71 -10.33 -30.18
C HIS A 123 15.65 -9.25 -31.27
#